data_AF-A0A3D0JYL4-F1
#
_entry.id   AF-A0A3D0JYL4-F1
#
_cell.length_a   1.000
_cell.length_b   1.000
_cell.length_c   1.000
_cell.angle_alpha   90.00
_cell.angle_beta   90.00
_cell.angle_gamma   90.00
#
_symmetry.space_group_name_H-M   'P 1'
#
loop_
_entity.id
_entity.type
_entity.pdbx_description
1 polymer ?
#
loop_
_entity_poly.entity_id
_entity_poly.type
_entity_poly.pdbx_seq_one_letter_code
_entity_poly.pdbx_strand_id
1 'polypeptide(L)'
;ILQAYDFLHLRRSAECTVQIAGSDQYGNIVAGIDLIRREFVDQEDDVPRGYGITAPLITKADGTKFGKTESGAVWLTADRTSPYAFHQFWLNTSDADVGKYLRWFTFLSREEIEDLEARHAESPQQRLAQNVVADEMTRMMHGEAELDRARAAAGALFSGDVAGLDEGLL
;
A
#
# COMPACT_ATOMS: atom_id res chain seq x y z
N ILE A 1 10.05 22.32 9.98
CA ILE A 1 11.11 23.16 9.35
C ILE A 1 11.98 22.32 8.41
N LEU A 2 12.61 21.24 8.87
CA LEU A 2 13.49 20.41 8.01
C LEU A 2 12.80 19.87 6.75
N GLN A 3 11.63 19.23 6.87
CA GLN A 3 10.88 18.73 5.71
C GLN A 3 10.50 19.81 4.67
N ALA A 4 10.23 21.03 5.13
CA ALA A 4 9.95 22.15 4.22
C ALA A 4 11.21 22.56 3.44
N TYR A 5 12.36 22.54 4.11
CA TYR A 5 13.65 22.79 3.48
C TYR A 5 14.04 21.68 2.50
N ASP A 6 13.72 20.41 2.80
CA ASP A 6 13.92 19.30 1.86
C ASP A 6 13.11 19.52 0.57
N PHE A 7 11.85 19.97 0.67
CA PHE A 7 11.06 20.29 -0.51
C PHE A 7 11.65 21.46 -1.31
N LEU A 8 12.11 22.52 -0.62
CA LEU A 8 12.82 23.62 -1.28
C LEU A 8 14.12 23.15 -1.97
N HIS A 9 14.88 22.27 -1.33
CA HIS A 9 16.10 21.71 -1.89
C HIS A 9 15.79 20.95 -3.18
N LEU A 10 14.81 20.03 -3.16
CA LEU A 10 14.37 19.28 -4.32
C LEU A 10 13.79 20.17 -5.43
N ARG A 11 13.12 21.28 -5.05
CA ARG A 11 12.64 22.27 -6.02
C ARG A 11 13.79 22.94 -6.76
N ARG A 12 14.91 23.22 -6.09
CA ARG A 12 16.11 23.84 -6.68
C ARG A 12 16.96 22.84 -7.47
N SER A 13 17.11 21.62 -6.96
CA SER A 13 18.05 20.63 -7.52
C SER A 13 17.42 19.72 -8.58
N ALA A 14 16.11 19.53 -8.55
CA ALA A 14 15.39 18.55 -9.38
C ALA A 14 14.03 19.06 -9.89
N GLU A 15 13.78 20.37 -9.78
CA GLU A 15 12.52 20.99 -10.23
C GLU A 15 11.26 20.34 -9.65
N CYS A 16 11.37 19.74 -8.46
CA CYS A 16 10.23 19.10 -7.82
C CYS A 16 9.15 20.13 -7.46
N THR A 17 7.96 19.94 -8.00
CA THR A 17 6.82 20.85 -7.79
C THR A 17 5.70 20.24 -6.96
N VAL A 18 5.69 18.93 -6.71
CA VAL A 18 4.61 18.24 -5.99
C VAL A 18 5.19 17.40 -4.86
N GLN A 19 4.66 17.60 -3.65
CA GLN A 19 4.91 16.71 -2.51
C GLN A 19 3.67 15.85 -2.23
N ILE A 20 3.85 14.54 -2.23
CA ILE A 20 2.80 13.56 -1.91
C ILE A 20 3.15 12.92 -0.56
N ALA A 21 2.18 12.81 0.34
CA ALA A 21 2.41 12.19 1.65
C ALA A 21 1.12 11.60 2.26
N GLY A 22 1.26 10.95 3.43
CA GLY A 22 0.14 10.45 4.21
C GLY A 22 -0.79 11.55 4.74
N SER A 23 -1.95 11.15 5.26
CA SER A 23 -3.02 12.05 5.71
C SER A 23 -2.60 13.05 6.79
N ASP A 24 -1.61 12.71 7.61
CA ASP A 24 -1.13 13.50 8.74
C ASP A 24 -0.08 14.56 8.35
N GLN A 25 0.34 14.60 7.08
CA GLN A 25 1.45 15.45 6.62
C GLN A 25 1.00 16.79 6.02
N TYR A 26 -0.29 17.11 6.05
CA TYR A 26 -0.83 18.34 5.45
C TYR A 26 -0.10 19.61 5.91
N GLY A 27 0.10 19.77 7.22
CA GLY A 27 0.78 20.95 7.78
C GLY A 27 2.23 21.08 7.31
N ASN A 28 2.95 19.97 7.19
CA ASN A 28 4.35 19.97 6.73
C ASN A 28 4.45 20.34 5.25
N ILE A 29 3.52 19.86 4.42
CA ILE A 29 3.45 20.21 3.00
C ILE A 29 3.17 21.70 2.84
N VAL A 30 2.18 22.26 3.56
CA VAL A 30 1.86 23.68 3.51
C VAL A 30 3.07 24.54 3.90
N ALA A 31 3.83 24.13 4.91
CA ALA A 31 5.08 24.81 5.29
C ALA A 31 6.13 24.78 4.17
N GLY A 32 6.24 23.67 3.44
CA GLY A 32 7.12 23.55 2.26
C GLY A 32 6.69 24.46 1.12
N ILE A 33 5.40 24.49 0.81
CA ILE A 33 4.82 25.36 -0.24
C ILE A 33 5.05 26.84 0.10
N ASP A 34 4.82 27.26 1.35
CA ASP A 34 5.05 28.64 1.78
C ASP A 34 6.53 29.02 1.71
N LEU A 35 7.44 28.10 2.08
CA LEU A 35 8.88 28.33 1.99
C LEU A 35 9.34 28.49 0.53
N ILE A 36 8.89 27.61 -0.37
CA ILE A 36 9.15 27.73 -1.82
C ILE A 36 8.62 29.07 -2.33
N ARG A 37 7.38 29.44 -1.99
CA ARG A 37 6.80 30.72 -2.43
C ARG A 37 7.65 31.93 -2.01
N ARG A 38 8.16 31.95 -0.78
CA ARG A 38 8.98 33.07 -0.28
C ARG A 38 10.34 33.15 -0.97
N GLU A 39 10.94 32.00 -1.28
CA GLU A 39 12.24 31.95 -1.94
C GLU A 39 12.18 32.45 -3.38
N PHE A 40 11.10 32.16 -4.09
CA PHE A 40 10.94 32.47 -5.51
C PHE A 40 10.12 33.74 -5.76
N VAL A 41 9.94 34.60 -4.74
CA VAL A 41 9.03 35.76 -4.78
C VAL A 41 9.37 36.81 -5.84
N ASP A 42 10.65 36.94 -6.21
CA ASP A 42 11.13 37.92 -7.19
C ASP A 42 11.18 37.38 -8.63
N GLN A 43 10.72 36.14 -8.85
CA GLN A 43 10.67 35.52 -10.18
C GLN A 43 9.29 35.73 -10.83
N GLU A 44 9.24 35.72 -12.16
CA GLU A 44 8.02 36.00 -12.95
C GLU A 44 6.80 35.18 -12.50
N ASP A 45 5.59 35.70 -12.75
CA ASP A 45 4.30 35.10 -12.33
C ASP A 45 4.09 33.63 -12.78
N ASP A 46 4.89 33.15 -13.73
CA ASP A 46 4.82 31.80 -14.31
C ASP A 46 5.71 30.76 -13.60
N VAL A 47 6.41 31.11 -12.51
CA VAL A 47 7.18 30.10 -11.75
C VAL A 47 6.22 29.11 -11.08
N PRO A 48 6.35 27.79 -11.35
CA PRO A 48 5.45 26.79 -10.79
C PRO A 48 5.50 26.82 -9.26
N ARG A 49 4.32 27.04 -8.66
CA ARG A 49 4.12 26.97 -7.21
C ARG A 49 4.36 25.54 -6.72
N GLY A 50 4.79 25.38 -5.47
CA GLY A 50 4.75 24.07 -4.84
C GLY A 50 3.31 23.61 -4.65
N TYR A 51 3.03 22.33 -4.92
CA TYR A 51 1.74 21.69 -4.72
C TYR A 51 1.86 20.52 -3.74
N GLY A 52 0.72 20.16 -3.17
CA GLY A 52 0.62 19.15 -2.13
C GLY A 52 -0.54 18.20 -2.37
N ILE A 53 -0.31 16.91 -2.18
CA ILE A 53 -1.36 15.88 -2.20
C ILE A 53 -1.20 15.03 -0.95
N THR A 54 -2.29 14.87 -0.20
CA THR A 54 -2.33 13.94 0.94
C THR A 54 -3.21 12.76 0.60
N ALA A 55 -2.70 11.55 0.82
CA ALA A 55 -3.48 10.33 0.75
C ALA A 55 -4.51 10.28 1.90
N PRO A 56 -5.67 9.62 1.71
CA PRO A 56 -6.63 9.39 2.80
C PRO A 56 -6.01 8.51 3.89
N LEU A 57 -6.51 8.66 5.12
CA LEU A 57 -6.15 7.74 6.20
C LEU A 57 -6.73 6.36 5.89
N ILE A 58 -5.87 5.33 5.86
CA ILE A 58 -6.28 3.96 5.59
C ILE A 58 -6.83 3.35 6.88
N THR A 59 -8.13 3.12 6.90
CA THR A 59 -8.86 2.46 7.99
C THR A 59 -9.56 1.21 7.48
N LYS A 60 -9.77 0.22 8.35
CA LYS A 60 -10.67 -0.90 8.06
C LYS A 60 -12.13 -0.47 8.28
N ALA A 61 -13.08 -1.16 7.64
CA ALA A 61 -14.51 -0.90 7.83
C ALA A 61 -14.96 -1.08 9.29
N ASP A 62 -14.26 -1.92 10.06
CA ASP A 62 -14.49 -2.15 11.49
C ASP A 62 -13.92 -1.03 12.41
N GLY A 63 -13.30 0.00 11.84
CA GLY A 63 -12.71 1.14 12.57
C GLY A 63 -11.31 0.87 13.14
N THR A 64 -10.77 -0.33 12.99
CA THR A 64 -9.38 -0.63 13.38
C THR A 64 -8.37 -0.03 12.39
N LYS A 65 -7.14 0.22 12.88
CA LYS A 65 -6.07 0.75 12.04
C LYS A 65 -5.62 -0.30 11.02
N PHE A 66 -5.45 0.13 9.78
CA PHE A 66 -4.83 -0.69 8.74
C PHE A 66 -3.38 -1.06 9.12
N GLY A 67 -2.95 -2.27 8.75
CA GLY A 67 -1.59 -2.75 9.01
C GLY A 67 -1.28 -3.13 10.47
N LYS A 68 -2.29 -3.11 11.36
CA LYS A 68 -2.19 -3.72 12.70
C LYS A 68 -2.94 -5.05 12.76
N THR A 69 -2.23 -6.08 13.17
CA THR A 69 -2.74 -7.39 13.56
C THR A 69 -2.67 -7.53 15.08
N GLU A 70 -3.25 -8.60 15.64
CA GLU A 70 -3.08 -8.96 17.05
C GLU A 70 -1.60 -9.19 17.42
N SER A 71 -0.79 -9.63 16.45
CA SER A 71 0.66 -9.86 16.58
C SER A 71 1.53 -8.62 16.36
N GLY A 72 0.98 -7.49 15.91
CA GLY A 72 1.73 -6.24 15.74
C GLY A 72 1.59 -5.62 14.35
N ALA A 73 2.68 -5.04 13.84
CA ALA A 73 2.71 -4.43 12.51
C ALA A 73 3.00 -5.48 11.43
N VAL A 74 2.41 -5.31 10.24
CA VAL A 74 2.77 -6.08 9.04
C VAL A 74 3.96 -5.40 8.38
N TRP A 75 5.12 -6.06 8.39
CA TRP A 75 6.37 -5.52 7.83
C TRP A 75 6.53 -5.96 6.37
N LEU A 76 7.24 -5.14 5.59
CA LEU A 76 7.59 -5.49 4.19
C LEU A 76 8.83 -6.39 4.12
N THR A 77 9.60 -6.51 5.20
CA THR A 77 10.81 -7.31 5.22
C THR A 77 10.52 -8.73 5.74
N ALA A 78 11.01 -9.73 5.00
CA ALA A 78 10.74 -11.14 5.26
C ALA A 78 11.24 -11.62 6.64
N ASP A 79 12.24 -10.96 7.21
CA ASP A 79 12.80 -11.26 8.54
C ASP A 79 11.87 -10.87 9.70
N ARG A 80 10.87 -10.04 9.44
CA ARG A 80 9.89 -9.56 10.45
C ARG A 80 8.47 -10.02 10.18
N THR A 81 8.11 -10.18 8.91
CA THR A 81 6.85 -10.77 8.51
C THR A 81 7.15 -11.68 7.33
N SER A 82 6.99 -12.98 7.52
CA SER A 82 7.23 -13.97 6.47
C SER A 82 6.35 -13.65 5.25
N PRO A 83 6.80 -13.95 4.01
CA PRO A 83 5.97 -13.73 2.82
C PRO A 83 4.62 -14.45 2.90
N TYR A 84 4.55 -15.60 3.58
CA TYR A 84 3.30 -16.28 3.87
C TYR A 84 2.40 -15.47 4.81
N ALA A 85 2.91 -15.01 5.96
CA ALA A 85 2.12 -14.18 6.88
C ALA A 85 1.67 -12.87 6.24
N PHE A 86 2.51 -12.28 5.39
CA PHE A 86 2.18 -11.10 4.58
C PHE A 86 1.03 -11.41 3.62
N HIS A 87 1.12 -12.50 2.86
CA HIS A 87 0.05 -12.95 1.96
C HIS A 87 -1.26 -13.20 2.72
N GLN A 88 -1.19 -13.91 3.86
CA GLN A 88 -2.36 -14.19 4.71
C GLN A 88 -3.01 -12.93 5.27
N PHE A 89 -2.23 -11.90 5.60
CA PHE A 89 -2.78 -10.60 6.03
C PHE A 89 -3.71 -10.01 4.97
N TRP A 90 -3.26 -9.98 3.71
CA TRP A 90 -4.06 -9.47 2.60
C TRP A 90 -5.23 -10.38 2.26
N LEU A 91 -5.02 -11.69 2.29
CA LEU A 91 -6.07 -12.67 2.05
C LEU A 91 -7.22 -12.47 3.05
N ASN A 92 -6.91 -12.14 4.30
CA ASN A 92 -7.88 -11.87 5.37
C ASN A 92 -8.55 -10.49 5.34
N THR A 93 -8.42 -9.77 4.22
CA THR A 93 -9.17 -8.53 3.99
C THR A 93 -10.68 -8.80 3.95
N SER A 94 -11.46 -7.92 4.58
CA SER A 94 -12.93 -8.00 4.59
C SER A 94 -13.52 -7.73 3.20
N ASP A 95 -14.69 -8.27 2.91
CA ASP A 95 -15.43 -7.97 1.68
C ASP A 95 -15.72 -6.46 1.53
N ALA A 96 -15.91 -5.76 2.65
CA ALA A 96 -16.20 -4.32 2.67
C ALA A 96 -14.98 -3.44 2.32
N ASP A 97 -13.77 -3.98 2.47
CA ASP A 97 -12.52 -3.24 2.29
C ASP A 97 -11.77 -3.65 1.00
N VAL A 98 -11.93 -4.89 0.54
CA VAL A 98 -11.12 -5.48 -0.54
C VAL A 98 -11.14 -4.67 -1.83
N GLY A 99 -12.30 -4.16 -2.23
CA GLY A 99 -12.44 -3.30 -3.41
C GLY A 99 -11.63 -2.00 -3.30
N LYS A 100 -11.60 -1.37 -2.12
CA LYS A 100 -10.78 -0.17 -1.88
C LYS A 100 -9.30 -0.51 -1.91
N TYR A 101 -8.91 -1.66 -1.35
CA TYR A 101 -7.51 -2.07 -1.28
C TYR A 101 -6.96 -2.43 -2.65
N LEU A 102 -7.75 -3.08 -3.51
CA LEU A 102 -7.39 -3.28 -4.91
C LEU A 102 -7.04 -1.95 -5.59
N ARG A 103 -7.89 -0.92 -5.42
CA ARG A 103 -7.66 0.43 -6.00
C ARG A 103 -6.46 1.18 -5.41
N TRP A 104 -6.13 0.95 -4.14
CA TRP A 104 -5.08 1.71 -3.47
C TRP A 104 -3.70 1.08 -3.57
N PHE A 105 -3.62 -0.25 -3.63
CA PHE A 105 -2.37 -0.97 -3.45
C PHE A 105 -1.92 -1.77 -4.66
N THR A 106 -2.80 -2.01 -5.65
CA THR A 106 -2.44 -2.74 -6.86
C THR A 106 -2.30 -1.80 -8.07
N PHE A 107 -1.67 -2.30 -9.13
CA PHE A 107 -1.60 -1.61 -10.43
C PHE A 107 -2.68 -2.06 -11.41
N LEU A 108 -3.71 -2.77 -10.93
CA LEU A 108 -4.84 -3.18 -11.77
C LEU A 108 -5.58 -1.96 -12.30
N SER A 109 -6.04 -2.06 -13.54
CA SER A 109 -6.89 -1.05 -14.13
C SER A 109 -8.23 -0.98 -13.42
N ARG A 110 -8.90 0.16 -13.57
CA ARG A 110 -10.25 0.35 -13.03
C ARG A 110 -11.22 -0.71 -13.54
N GLU A 111 -11.16 -1.04 -14.82
CA GLU A 111 -12.02 -2.03 -15.47
C GLU A 111 -11.82 -3.43 -14.90
N GLU A 112 -10.57 -3.85 -14.69
CA GLU A 112 -10.23 -5.14 -14.06
C GLU A 112 -10.77 -5.22 -12.63
N ILE A 113 -10.66 -4.13 -11.86
CA ILE A 113 -11.18 -4.08 -10.49
C ILE A 113 -12.71 -4.16 -10.49
N GLU A 114 -13.39 -3.40 -11.35
CA GLU A 114 -14.86 -3.40 -11.43
C GLU A 114 -15.42 -4.78 -11.87
N ASP A 115 -14.77 -5.48 -12.81
CA ASP A 115 -15.11 -6.87 -13.17
C ASP A 115 -14.91 -7.83 -11.99
N LEU A 116 -13.77 -7.73 -11.32
CA LEU A 116 -13.45 -8.57 -10.17
C LEU A 116 -14.44 -8.37 -9.02
N GLU A 117 -14.84 -7.12 -8.75
CA GLU A 117 -15.87 -6.81 -7.76
C GLU A 117 -17.23 -7.41 -8.12
N ALA A 118 -17.64 -7.34 -9.39
CA ALA A 118 -18.88 -7.94 -9.86
C ALA A 118 -18.88 -9.46 -9.67
N ARG A 119 -17.81 -10.14 -10.11
CA ARG A 119 -17.65 -11.59 -9.97
C ARG A 119 -17.55 -12.02 -8.51
N HIS A 120 -16.85 -11.25 -7.68
CA HIS A 120 -16.77 -11.51 -6.24
C HIS A 120 -18.14 -11.39 -5.57
N ALA A 121 -18.96 -10.40 -5.96
CA ALA A 121 -20.31 -10.23 -5.43
C ALA A 121 -21.24 -11.42 -5.76
N GLU A 122 -21.04 -12.09 -6.90
CA GLU A 122 -21.79 -13.30 -7.27
C GLU A 122 -21.43 -14.52 -6.41
N SER A 123 -20.19 -14.60 -5.91
CA SER A 123 -19.70 -15.73 -5.12
C SER A 123 -18.67 -15.33 -4.06
N PRO A 124 -19.05 -14.55 -3.03
CA PRO A 124 -18.10 -14.00 -2.05
C PRO A 124 -17.30 -15.07 -1.29
N GLN A 125 -17.88 -16.26 -1.14
CA GLN A 125 -17.27 -17.40 -0.44
C GLN A 125 -16.01 -17.92 -1.15
N GLN A 126 -15.86 -17.64 -2.46
CA GLN A 126 -14.66 -17.98 -3.22
C GLN A 126 -13.49 -17.03 -2.93
N ARG A 127 -13.75 -15.88 -2.29
CA ARG A 127 -12.73 -14.89 -1.91
C ARG A 127 -11.88 -14.41 -3.09
N LEU A 128 -12.50 -14.27 -4.27
CA LEU A 128 -11.77 -13.96 -5.52
C LEU A 128 -10.98 -12.65 -5.40
N ALA A 129 -11.63 -11.60 -4.90
CA ALA A 129 -10.99 -10.30 -4.73
C ALA A 129 -9.84 -10.33 -3.71
N GLN A 130 -10.00 -11.09 -2.62
CA GLN A 130 -8.99 -11.22 -1.59
C GLN A 130 -7.76 -12.01 -2.06
N ASN A 131 -7.97 -13.07 -2.84
CA ASN A 131 -6.87 -13.82 -3.44
C ASN A 131 -6.08 -12.90 -4.37
N VAL A 132 -6.76 -12.13 -5.23
CA VAL A 132 -6.09 -11.21 -6.14
C VAL A 132 -5.28 -10.15 -5.40
N VAL A 133 -5.84 -9.46 -4.40
CA VAL A 133 -5.08 -8.44 -3.66
C VAL A 133 -3.89 -9.05 -2.91
N ALA A 134 -4.03 -10.25 -2.35
CA ALA A 134 -2.94 -10.94 -1.67
C ALA A 134 -1.82 -11.34 -2.63
N ASP A 135 -2.19 -11.84 -3.81
CA ASP A 135 -1.24 -12.24 -4.83
C ASP A 135 -0.49 -11.03 -5.41
N GLU A 136 -1.21 -9.97 -5.78
CA GLU A 136 -0.62 -8.72 -6.31
C GLU A 136 0.36 -8.10 -5.30
N MET A 137 -0.04 -8.01 -4.02
CA MET A 137 0.81 -7.41 -3.00
C MET A 137 2.03 -8.26 -2.68
N THR A 138 1.86 -9.57 -2.58
CA THR A 138 2.97 -10.48 -2.29
C THR A 138 3.94 -10.52 -3.45
N ARG A 139 3.45 -10.56 -4.69
CA ARG A 139 4.29 -10.45 -5.90
C ARG A 139 5.08 -9.15 -5.91
N MET A 140 4.40 -8.02 -5.64
CA MET A 140 5.04 -6.71 -5.67
C MET A 140 6.16 -6.58 -4.62
N MET A 141 5.94 -7.10 -3.41
CA MET A 141 6.88 -6.89 -2.28
C MET A 141 7.92 -7.99 -2.14
N HIS A 142 7.59 -9.23 -2.50
CA HIS A 142 8.42 -10.41 -2.26
C HIS A 142 8.77 -11.22 -3.53
N GLY A 143 8.14 -10.90 -4.67
CA GLY A 143 8.40 -11.55 -5.95
C GLY A 143 7.61 -12.84 -6.19
N GLU A 144 7.63 -13.33 -7.43
CA GLU A 144 6.82 -14.49 -7.87
C GLU A 144 7.17 -15.78 -7.13
N ALA A 145 8.46 -16.04 -6.88
CA ALA A 145 8.90 -17.26 -6.21
C ALA A 145 8.44 -17.38 -4.75
N GLU A 146 8.25 -16.25 -4.06
CA GLU A 146 7.68 -16.24 -2.71
C GLU A 146 6.16 -16.33 -2.73
N LEU A 147 5.51 -15.72 -3.72
CA LEU A 147 4.08 -15.89 -3.94
C LEU A 147 3.72 -17.37 -4.17
N ASP A 148 4.44 -18.07 -5.05
CA ASP A 148 4.21 -19.49 -5.32
C ASP A 148 4.37 -20.33 -4.06
N ARG A 149 5.38 -20.04 -3.24
CA ARG A 149 5.58 -20.72 -1.96
C ARG A 149 4.47 -20.40 -0.95
N ALA A 150 4.03 -19.15 -0.85
CA ALA A 150 2.92 -18.75 0.03
C ALA A 150 1.60 -19.47 -0.36
N ARG A 151 1.32 -19.58 -1.66
CA ARG A 151 0.17 -20.35 -2.17
C ARG A 151 0.29 -21.84 -1.86
N ALA A 152 1.48 -22.43 -2.02
CA ALA A 152 1.73 -23.83 -1.68
C ALA A 152 1.55 -24.10 -0.18
N ALA A 153 2.04 -23.19 0.67
CA ALA A 153 1.93 -23.29 2.13
C ALA A 153 0.49 -23.26 2.63
N ALA A 154 -0.35 -22.41 2.05
CA ALA A 154 -1.78 -22.38 2.36
C ALA A 154 -2.45 -23.74 2.09
N GLY A 155 -2.08 -24.42 1.00
CA GLY A 155 -2.56 -25.76 0.69
C GLY A 155 -2.07 -26.84 1.66
N ALA A 156 -0.78 -26.83 1.98
CA ALA A 156 -0.13 -27.80 2.86
C ALA A 156 -0.60 -27.71 4.32
N LEU A 157 -0.76 -26.49 4.85
CA LEU A 157 -1.29 -26.28 6.21
C LEU A 157 -2.75 -26.72 6.34
N PHE A 158 -3.54 -26.57 5.27
CA PHE A 158 -4.94 -26.99 5.27
C PHE A 158 -5.10 -28.51 5.08
N SER A 159 -4.18 -29.17 4.37
CA SER A 159 -4.17 -30.63 4.19
C SER A 159 -3.50 -31.38 5.34
N GLY A 160 -2.76 -30.69 6.20
CA GLY A 160 -1.98 -31.28 7.30
C GLY A 160 -0.66 -31.91 6.85
N ASP A 161 -0.28 -31.79 5.58
CA ASP A 161 0.99 -32.29 5.03
C ASP A 161 2.07 -31.20 5.07
N VAL A 162 2.63 -31.00 6.25
CA VAL A 162 3.68 -30.00 6.55
C VAL A 162 5.09 -30.46 6.16
N ALA A 163 5.26 -31.71 5.68
CA ALA A 163 6.58 -32.32 5.49
C ALA A 163 7.46 -31.64 4.42
N GLY A 164 6.87 -30.81 3.56
CA GLY A 164 7.58 -30.04 2.52
C GLY A 164 7.70 -28.53 2.78
N LEU A 165 7.28 -28.04 3.94
CA LEU A 165 7.33 -26.61 4.26
C LEU A 165 8.64 -26.22 4.93
N ASP A 166 9.28 -25.17 4.41
CA ASP A 166 10.46 -24.55 5.01
C ASP A 166 10.02 -23.76 6.26
N GLU A 167 10.71 -23.93 7.39
CA GLU A 167 10.42 -23.22 8.64
C GLU A 167 10.56 -21.70 8.49
N GLY A 168 11.43 -21.22 7.58
CA GLY A 168 11.55 -19.79 7.29
C GLY A 168 10.38 -19.19 6.50
N LEU A 169 9.48 -20.05 6.01
CA LEU A 169 8.32 -19.66 5.22
C LEU A 169 7.11 -19.31 6.10
N LEU A 170 6.99 -19.91 7.28
CA LEU A 170 5.87 -19.73 8.22
C LEU A 170 6.10 -18.46 9.05
#